data_AF-A0A1I8GZ87-F1
#
_entry.id   AF-A0A1I8GZ87-F1
#
_cell.length_a   1.000
_cell.length_b   1.000
_cell.length_c   1.000
_cell.angle_alpha   90.00
_cell.angle_beta   90.00
_cell.angle_gamma   90.00
#
_symmetry.space_group_name_H-M   'P 1'
#
loop_
_entity.id
_entity.type
_entity.pdbx_description
1 polymer ?
#
loop_
_entity_poly.entity_id
_entity_poly.type
_entity_poly.pdbx_seq_one_letter_code
_entity_poly.pdbx_strand_id
1 'polypeptide(L)'
;MAAAEIFAKFTKLPGVSYAGVEDLSDRLHFQVTVVLLLVCCTTITVKSYILSPVACFMPNEVGSHTGQEQFVNNFCWTEGTFAVPLSDFHIDNTMRDPLSKYEPHRIIYYQWVPFVLGLQAICFYLPRVLWELLSRYNAGTDIQHLVQTANDAVQA
;
A
#
# COMPACT_ATOMS: atom_id res chain seq x y z
N MET A 1 -9.03 13.87 28.10
CA MET A 1 -9.43 12.64 28.81
C MET A 1 -9.56 11.45 27.86
N ALA A 2 -10.43 11.48 26.83
CA ALA A 2 -10.61 10.35 25.92
C ALA A 2 -9.32 9.87 25.22
N ALA A 3 -8.46 10.80 24.78
CA ALA A 3 -7.17 10.45 24.15
C ALA A 3 -6.25 9.67 25.09
N ALA A 4 -6.22 10.01 26.39
CA ALA A 4 -5.38 9.32 27.37
C ALA A 4 -5.90 7.90 27.68
N GLU A 5 -7.22 7.71 27.71
CA GLU A 5 -7.81 6.38 27.90
C GLU A 5 -7.64 5.47 26.70
N ILE A 6 -7.78 6.01 25.49
CA ILE A 6 -7.52 5.28 24.24
C ILE A 6 -6.05 4.87 24.19
N PHE A 7 -5.14 5.78 24.55
CA PHE A 7 -3.71 5.51 24.62
C PHE A 7 -3.38 4.43 25.66
N ALA A 8 -4.01 4.48 26.84
CA ALA A 8 -3.83 3.48 27.89
C ALA A 8 -4.40 2.10 27.52
N LYS A 9 -5.45 2.04 26.70
CA LYS A 9 -5.97 0.77 26.15
C LYS A 9 -5.08 0.26 25.03
N PHE A 10 -4.52 1.13 24.21
CA PHE A 10 -3.63 0.78 23.10
C PHE A 10 -2.31 0.18 23.59
N THR A 11 -1.72 0.74 24.67
CA THR A 11 -0.50 0.18 25.29
C THR A 11 -0.71 -1.17 25.97
N LYS A 12 -1.95 -1.51 26.34
CA LYS A 12 -2.33 -2.79 26.96
C LYS A 12 -2.66 -3.91 25.96
N LEU A 13 -2.62 -3.65 24.64
CA LEU A 13 -2.78 -4.74 23.68
C LEU A 13 -1.61 -5.74 23.81
N PRO A 14 -1.89 -7.06 23.77
CA PRO A 14 -0.87 -8.10 23.97
C PRO A 14 0.24 -8.12 22.91
N GLY A 15 0.04 -7.45 21.76
CA GLY A 15 1.09 -7.22 20.75
C GLY A 15 1.91 -5.93 20.94
N VAL A 16 1.50 -5.05 21.86
CA VAL A 16 2.13 -3.75 22.19
C VAL A 16 2.82 -3.81 23.56
N SER A 17 2.42 -4.71 24.46
CA SER A 17 3.04 -4.92 25.78
C SER A 17 4.23 -5.91 25.73
N TYR A 18 5.19 -5.66 24.84
CA TYR A 18 6.49 -6.33 24.88
C TYR A 18 7.48 -5.46 25.66
N ALA A 19 8.09 -5.99 26.72
CA ALA A 19 9.19 -5.34 27.42
C ALA A 19 10.42 -5.35 26.51
N GLY A 20 10.63 -4.24 25.80
CA GLY A 20 11.72 -4.05 24.85
C GLY A 20 12.12 -2.59 24.84
N VAL A 21 13.28 -2.31 24.26
CA VAL A 21 13.90 -0.97 24.18
C VAL A 21 13.05 0.01 23.34
N GLU A 22 12.14 -0.51 22.52
CA GLU A 22 11.35 0.26 21.57
C GLU A 22 10.29 1.13 22.25
N ASP A 23 10.32 2.43 21.94
CA ASP A 23 9.33 3.40 22.38
C ASP A 23 7.98 3.18 21.68
N LEU A 24 6.91 3.78 22.21
CA LEU A 24 5.60 3.72 21.56
C LEU A 24 5.63 4.28 20.13
N SER A 25 6.40 5.36 19.91
CA SER A 25 6.57 5.97 18.59
C SER A 25 7.12 4.95 17.60
N ASP A 26 8.12 4.16 18.00
CA ASP A 26 8.73 3.15 17.13
C ASP A 26 7.71 2.05 16.80
N ARG A 27 6.97 1.57 17.81
CA ARG A 27 5.92 0.56 17.64
C ARG A 27 4.83 1.01 16.66
N LEU A 28 4.43 2.27 16.70
CA LEU A 28 3.45 2.81 15.75
C LEU A 28 3.99 2.75 14.31
N HIS A 29 5.25 3.11 14.09
CA HIS A 29 5.82 3.17 12.74
C HIS A 29 6.19 1.79 12.17
N PHE A 30 6.99 0.99 12.86
CA PHE A 30 7.46 -0.28 12.28
C PHE A 30 6.41 -1.39 12.35
N GLN A 31 5.46 -1.35 13.30
CA GLN A 31 4.49 -2.42 13.51
C GLN A 31 3.13 -2.04 12.93
N VAL A 32 2.53 -0.95 13.41
CA VAL A 32 1.14 -0.60 13.08
C VAL A 32 1.04 -0.08 11.65
N THR A 33 1.88 0.90 11.29
CA THR A 33 1.87 1.48 9.94
C THR A 33 2.25 0.43 8.89
N VAL A 34 3.26 -0.40 9.14
CA VAL A 34 3.66 -1.48 8.20
C VAL A 34 2.52 -2.48 8.01
N VAL A 35 1.89 -2.97 9.07
CA VAL A 35 0.74 -3.90 8.96
C VAL A 35 -0.42 -3.26 8.20
N LEU A 36 -0.73 -1.98 8.48
CA LEU A 36 -1.78 -1.26 7.76
C LEU A 36 -1.46 -1.16 6.26
N LEU A 37 -0.25 -0.74 5.91
CA LEU A 37 0.19 -0.62 4.52
C LEU A 37 0.16 -1.97 3.80
N LEU A 38 0.56 -3.06 4.46
CA LEU A 38 0.49 -4.41 3.90
C LEU A 38 -0.96 -4.84 3.66
N VAL A 39 -1.88 -4.62 4.59
CA VAL A 39 -3.31 -4.93 4.41
C VAL A 39 -3.90 -4.15 3.23
N CYS A 40 -3.61 -2.86 3.12
CA CYS A 40 -4.05 -2.04 1.99
C CYS A 40 -3.45 -2.53 0.66
N CYS A 41 -2.14 -2.83 0.66
CA CYS A 41 -1.44 -3.36 -0.51
C CYS A 41 -2.05 -4.68 -0.99
N THR A 42 -2.28 -5.63 -0.08
CA THR A 42 -2.92 -6.91 -0.41
C THR A 42 -4.33 -6.72 -0.94
N THR A 43 -5.14 -5.87 -0.30
CA THR A 43 -6.52 -5.60 -0.73
C THR A 43 -6.57 -5.06 -2.16
N ILE A 44 -5.70 -4.09 -2.48
CA ILE A 44 -5.60 -3.50 -3.81
C ILE A 44 -5.07 -4.52 -4.82
N THR A 45 -4.05 -5.30 -4.46
CA THR A 45 -3.48 -6.35 -5.33
C THR A 45 -4.53 -7.39 -5.70
N VAL A 46 -5.35 -7.84 -4.73
CA VAL A 46 -6.47 -8.76 -4.99
C VAL A 46 -7.45 -8.15 -5.99
N LYS A 47 -7.82 -6.87 -5.81
CA LYS A 47 -8.71 -6.17 -6.73
C LYS A 47 -8.11 -6.05 -8.15
N SER A 48 -6.81 -5.77 -8.24
CA SER A 48 -6.15 -5.46 -9.51
C SER A 48 -5.78 -6.68 -10.35
N TYR A 49 -5.45 -7.82 -9.72
CA TYR A 49 -4.94 -9.00 -10.44
C TYR A 49 -5.90 -10.20 -10.44
N ILE A 50 -6.72 -10.35 -9.39
CA ILE A 50 -7.62 -11.50 -9.24
C ILE A 50 -9.02 -11.14 -9.70
N LEU A 51 -9.47 -9.94 -9.36
CA LEU A 51 -10.74 -9.38 -9.83
C LEU A 51 -10.53 -8.53 -11.08
N SER A 52 -11.62 -8.04 -11.64
CA SER A 52 -11.61 -7.12 -12.78
C SER A 52 -11.25 -5.69 -12.31
N PRO A 53 -10.11 -5.11 -12.73
CA PRO A 53 -9.70 -3.78 -12.31
C PRO A 53 -10.54 -2.67 -12.94
N VAL A 54 -11.02 -2.88 -14.16
CA VAL A 54 -11.83 -1.94 -14.94
C VAL A 54 -12.88 -2.71 -15.74
N ALA A 55 -14.04 -2.08 -15.96
CA ALA A 55 -15.11 -2.57 -16.83
C ALA A 55 -15.38 -1.52 -17.91
N CYS A 56 -15.05 -1.85 -19.16
CA CYS A 56 -15.26 -1.00 -20.32
C CYS A 56 -16.62 -1.31 -20.96
N PHE A 57 -17.35 -0.26 -21.35
CA PHE A 57 -18.59 -0.40 -22.11
C PHE A 57 -18.26 -0.73 -23.57
N MET A 58 -18.86 -1.79 -24.11
CA MET A 58 -18.67 -2.23 -25.48
C MET A 58 -20.03 -2.35 -26.20
N PRO A 59 -20.15 -1.89 -27.45
CA PRO A 59 -21.38 -2.08 -28.22
C PRO A 59 -21.62 -3.57 -28.56
N ASN A 60 -22.89 -3.97 -28.52
CA ASN A 60 -23.33 -5.36 -28.71
C ASN A 60 -22.98 -5.97 -30.07
N GLU A 61 -22.77 -5.14 -31.10
CA GLU A 61 -22.38 -5.61 -32.44
C GLU A 61 -20.97 -6.20 -32.47
N VAL A 62 -20.09 -5.70 -31.63
CA VAL A 62 -18.70 -6.16 -31.52
C VAL A 62 -18.55 -7.17 -30.39
N GLY A 63 -19.32 -7.05 -29.29
CA GLY A 63 -19.16 -7.88 -28.09
C GLY A 63 -19.71 -9.31 -28.15
N SER A 64 -20.22 -9.78 -29.29
CA SER A 64 -20.87 -11.09 -29.38
C SER A 64 -19.90 -12.29 -29.36
N HIS A 65 -18.59 -12.11 -29.53
CA HIS A 65 -17.63 -13.23 -29.50
C HIS A 65 -16.97 -13.42 -28.13
N THR A 66 -16.88 -14.69 -27.72
CA THR A 66 -16.29 -15.13 -26.46
C THR A 66 -14.85 -14.62 -26.30
N GLY A 67 -14.62 -13.68 -25.37
CA GLY A 67 -13.29 -13.22 -24.96
C GLY A 67 -12.90 -11.79 -25.35
N GLN A 68 -13.66 -11.12 -26.22
CA GLN A 68 -13.35 -9.74 -26.62
C GLN A 68 -13.50 -8.74 -25.46
N GLU A 69 -14.48 -8.96 -24.58
CA GLU A 69 -14.67 -8.13 -23.37
C GLU A 69 -13.43 -8.15 -22.46
N GLN A 70 -12.83 -9.33 -22.26
CA GLN A 70 -11.62 -9.46 -21.45
C GLN A 70 -10.43 -8.77 -22.12
N PHE A 71 -10.30 -8.91 -23.44
CA PHE A 71 -9.26 -8.21 -24.21
C PHE A 71 -9.39 -6.69 -24.07
N VAL A 72 -10.59 -6.14 -24.28
CA VAL A 72 -10.81 -4.69 -24.19
C VAL A 72 -10.61 -4.18 -22.76
N ASN A 73 -11.08 -4.90 -21.74
CA ASN A 73 -10.82 -4.53 -20.35
C ASN A 73 -9.31 -4.51 -20.02
N ASN A 74 -8.55 -5.50 -20.49
CA ASN A 74 -7.11 -5.55 -20.29
C ASN A 74 -6.37 -4.45 -21.07
N PHE A 75 -6.84 -4.14 -22.28
CA PHE A 75 -6.31 -3.06 -23.10
C PHE A 75 -6.55 -1.70 -22.43
N CYS A 76 -7.79 -1.42 -22.03
CA CYS A 76 -8.17 -0.24 -21.24
C CYS A 76 -7.31 -0.11 -19.98
N TRP A 77 -7.09 -1.22 -19.26
CA TRP A 77 -6.28 -1.21 -18.04
C TRP A 77 -4.82 -0.88 -18.31
N THR A 78 -4.23 -1.45 -19.35
CA THR A 78 -2.79 -1.31 -19.66
C THR A 78 -2.45 0.06 -20.23
N GLU A 79 -3.27 0.56 -21.17
CA GLU A 79 -3.09 1.89 -21.76
C GLU A 79 -3.49 3.02 -20.81
N GLY A 80 -4.36 2.75 -19.83
CA GLY A 80 -4.89 3.75 -18.92
C GLY A 80 -6.14 4.43 -19.48
N THR A 81 -6.71 5.36 -18.69
CA THR A 81 -8.00 6.00 -18.99
C THR A 81 -7.88 7.51 -19.01
N PHE A 82 -8.81 8.21 -19.65
CA PHE A 82 -8.81 9.68 -19.71
C PHE A 82 -10.03 10.22 -18.97
N ALA A 83 -9.84 11.14 -18.02
CA ALA A 83 -10.94 11.80 -17.32
C ALA A 83 -11.35 13.09 -18.04
N VAL A 84 -12.22 12.95 -19.04
CA VAL A 84 -12.72 14.06 -19.86
C VAL A 84 -14.25 14.06 -19.86
N PRO A 85 -14.91 15.22 -19.67
CA PRO A 85 -16.37 15.33 -19.81
C PRO A 85 -16.82 14.96 -21.23
N LEU A 86 -17.98 14.30 -21.34
CA LEU A 86 -18.54 13.88 -22.64
C LEU A 86 -18.81 15.05 -23.60
N SER A 87 -19.05 16.27 -23.09
CA SER A 87 -19.24 17.47 -23.91
C SER A 87 -17.98 17.90 -24.66
N ASP A 88 -16.82 17.61 -24.06
CA ASP A 88 -15.52 18.12 -24.51
C ASP A 88 -14.72 17.04 -25.25
N PHE A 89 -15.21 15.80 -25.22
CA PHE A 89 -14.62 14.66 -25.91
C PHE A 89 -15.00 14.65 -27.39
N HIS A 90 -14.04 14.97 -28.25
CA HIS A 90 -14.15 14.86 -29.70
C HIS A 90 -12.92 14.16 -30.27
N ILE A 91 -13.14 13.14 -31.12
CA ILE A 91 -12.09 12.43 -31.85
C ILE A 91 -12.02 13.03 -33.25
N ASP A 92 -10.93 13.74 -33.55
CA ASP A 92 -10.67 14.27 -34.89
C ASP A 92 -9.85 13.28 -35.71
N ASN A 93 -10.52 12.57 -36.62
CA ASN A 93 -9.90 11.53 -37.46
C ASN A 93 -8.89 12.07 -38.49
N THR A 94 -8.75 13.40 -38.62
CA THR A 94 -7.77 14.01 -39.53
C THR A 94 -6.38 14.10 -38.93
N MET A 95 -6.27 14.03 -37.60
CA MET A 95 -5.00 14.07 -36.89
C MET A 95 -4.33 12.68 -36.86
N ARG A 96 -2.99 12.66 -36.94
CA ARG A 96 -2.19 11.43 -36.81
C ARG A 96 -2.34 10.77 -35.44
N ASP A 97 -2.53 11.58 -34.39
CA ASP A 97 -2.81 11.13 -33.03
C ASP A 97 -3.91 12.00 -32.40
N PRO A 98 -5.19 11.59 -32.50
CA PRO A 98 -6.31 12.35 -31.95
C PRO A 98 -6.36 12.37 -30.43
N LEU A 99 -5.66 11.45 -29.75
CA LEU A 99 -5.69 11.30 -28.29
C LEU A 99 -4.67 12.19 -27.59
N SER A 100 -3.63 12.64 -28.30
CA SER A 100 -2.60 13.55 -27.79
C SER A 100 -3.14 14.81 -27.06
N LYS A 101 -4.29 15.33 -27.50
CA LYS A 101 -4.98 16.47 -26.84
C LYS A 101 -5.39 16.17 -25.40
N TYR A 102 -5.69 14.91 -25.09
CA TYR A 102 -6.20 14.48 -23.79
C TYR A 102 -5.11 13.90 -22.88
N GLU A 103 -3.86 13.79 -23.35
CA GLU A 103 -2.74 13.25 -22.57
C GLU A 103 -2.58 13.88 -21.17
N PRO A 104 -2.80 15.19 -20.96
CA PRO A 104 -2.74 15.79 -19.62
C PRO A 104 -3.80 15.23 -18.64
N HIS A 105 -4.88 14.66 -19.16
CA HIS A 105 -5.99 14.07 -18.39
C HIS A 105 -5.89 12.54 -18.30
N ARG A 106 -4.77 11.96 -18.73
CA ARG A 106 -4.52 10.53 -18.68
C ARG A 106 -4.26 10.05 -17.25
N ILE A 107 -4.92 8.97 -16.88
CA ILE A 107 -4.87 8.31 -15.58
C ILE A 107 -4.24 6.93 -15.76
N ILE A 108 -3.01 6.79 -15.26
CA ILE A 108 -2.24 5.54 -15.28
C ILE A 108 -1.74 5.13 -13.88
N TYR A 109 -1.93 5.97 -12.86
CA TYR A 109 -1.34 5.76 -11.54
C TYR A 109 -1.89 4.54 -10.79
N TYR A 110 -3.11 4.07 -11.10
CA TYR A 110 -3.74 2.92 -10.43
C TYR A 110 -2.91 1.64 -10.49
N GLN A 111 -2.16 1.44 -11.58
CA GLN A 111 -1.27 0.29 -11.76
C GLN A 111 -0.11 0.30 -10.75
N TRP A 112 0.36 1.48 -10.36
CA TRP A 112 1.55 1.66 -9.52
C TRP A 112 1.26 1.65 -8.03
N VAL A 113 0.02 1.91 -7.63
CA VAL A 113 -0.41 1.98 -6.23
C VAL A 113 0.05 0.77 -5.39
N PRO A 114 -0.19 -0.50 -5.76
CA PRO A 114 0.23 -1.63 -4.92
C PRO A 114 1.75 -1.70 -4.75
N PHE A 115 2.52 -1.38 -5.80
CA PHE A 115 3.99 -1.36 -5.72
C PHE A 115 4.51 -0.26 -4.79
N VAL A 116 3.93 0.93 -4.87
CA VAL A 116 4.31 2.05 -4.00
C VAL A 116 3.95 1.76 -2.54
N LEU A 117 2.78 1.16 -2.27
CA LEU A 117 2.40 0.77 -0.92
C LEU A 117 3.32 -0.32 -0.35
N GLY A 118 3.70 -1.31 -1.17
CA GLY A 118 4.68 -2.32 -0.78
C GLY A 118 6.05 -1.72 -0.47
N LEU A 119 6.52 -0.80 -1.31
CA LEU A 119 7.78 -0.08 -1.09
C LEU A 119 7.73 0.77 0.20
N GLN A 120 6.63 1.49 0.43
CA GLN A 120 6.43 2.26 1.65
C GLN A 120 6.49 1.35 2.89
N ALA A 121 5.82 0.19 2.87
CA ALA A 121 5.88 -0.76 3.97
C ALA A 121 7.32 -1.22 4.27
N ILE A 122 8.12 -1.48 3.23
CA ILE A 122 9.55 -1.79 3.39
C ILE A 122 10.30 -0.61 4.00
N CYS A 123 10.10 0.61 3.48
CA CYS A 123 10.76 1.81 3.97
C CYS A 123 10.44 2.11 5.45
N PHE A 124 9.23 1.84 5.92
CA PHE A 124 8.87 2.00 7.33
C PHE A 124 9.46 0.91 8.24
N TYR A 125 9.77 -0.27 7.70
CA TYR A 125 10.42 -1.34 8.45
C TYR A 125 11.95 -1.21 8.48
N LEU A 126 12.55 -0.55 7.47
CA LEU A 126 14.01 -0.39 7.35
C LEU A 126 14.69 0.23 8.58
N PRO A 127 14.19 1.32 9.20
CA PRO A 127 14.83 1.93 10.37
C PRO A 127 15.04 0.95 11.51
N ARG A 128 14.06 0.06 11.76
CA ARG A 128 14.15 -0.97 12.80
C ARG A 128 15.25 -1.98 12.47
N VAL A 129 15.30 -2.47 11.23
CA VAL A 129 16.33 -3.42 10.80
C VAL A 129 17.72 -2.81 10.92
N LEU A 130 17.88 -1.55 10.51
CA LEU A 130 19.14 -0.83 10.64
C LEU A 130 19.53 -0.64 12.11
N TRP A 131 18.57 -0.30 12.98
CA TRP A 131 18.81 -0.18 14.43
C TRP A 131 19.27 -1.51 15.04
N GLU A 132 18.57 -2.60 14.75
CA GLU A 132 18.94 -3.94 15.25
C GLU A 132 20.32 -4.39 14.73
N LEU A 133 20.63 -4.12 13.46
CA LEU A 133 21.94 -4.45 12.87
C LEU A 133 23.08 -3.62 13.49
N LEU A 134 22.89 -2.30 13.60
CA LEU A 134 23.90 -1.41 14.17
C LEU A 134 24.11 -1.68 15.66
N SER A 135 23.03 -1.92 16.41
CA SER A 135 23.11 -2.27 17.82
C SER A 135 23.86 -3.59 18.02
N ARG A 136 23.58 -4.62 17.21
CA ARG A 136 24.30 -5.90 17.32
C ARG A 136 25.78 -5.79 16.97
N TYR A 137 26.12 -4.99 15.96
CA TYR A 137 27.51 -4.84 15.54
C TYR A 137 28.33 -4.00 16.51
N ASN A 138 27.76 -2.91 17.05
CA ASN A 138 28.51 -1.94 17.85
C ASN A 138 28.40 -2.16 19.37
N ALA A 139 27.28 -2.69 19.90
CA ALA A 139 27.04 -2.67 21.36
C ALA A 139 27.74 -3.80 22.12
N GLY A 140 28.28 -4.82 21.44
CA GLY A 140 29.01 -5.94 22.06
C GLY A 140 28.21 -6.79 23.07
N THR A 141 26.94 -6.45 23.31
CA THR A 141 26.03 -7.07 24.27
C THR A 141 24.60 -6.92 23.77
N ASP A 142 23.77 -7.94 24.03
CA ASP A 142 22.36 -7.94 23.63
C ASP A 142 21.53 -7.08 24.60
N ILE A 143 21.20 -5.86 24.16
CA ILE A 143 20.38 -4.91 24.92
C ILE A 143 18.97 -5.47 25.15
N GLN A 144 18.43 -6.26 24.22
CA GLN A 144 17.10 -6.86 24.37
C GLN A 144 17.09 -7.88 25.52
N HIS A 145 18.14 -8.69 25.62
CA HIS A 145 18.30 -9.67 26.70
C HIS A 145 18.44 -8.98 28.08
N LEU A 146 19.18 -7.87 28.16
CA LEU A 146 19.30 -7.10 29.40
C LEU A 146 17.95 -6.54 29.87
N VAL A 147 17.16 -5.98 28.95
CA VAL A 147 15.83 -5.44 29.27
C VAL A 147 14.86 -6.54 29.70
N GLN A 148 14.90 -7.70 29.04
CA GLN A 148 14.08 -8.86 29.42
C GLN A 148 14.44 -9.34 30.83
N THR A 149 15.73 -9.52 31.11
CA THR A 149 16.19 -10.00 32.42
C THR A 149 15.84 -9.01 33.54
N ALA A 150 15.95 -7.70 33.28
CA ALA A 150 15.55 -6.67 34.22
C ALA A 150 14.02 -6.67 34.46
N ASN A 151 13.23 -6.84 33.40
CA ASN A 151 11.78 -6.91 33.51
C ASN A 151 11.32 -8.17 34.27
N ASP A 152 11.95 -9.32 34.02
CA ASP A 152 11.67 -10.57 34.73
C ASP A 152 12.02 -10.45 36.23
N ALA A 153 13.11 -9.76 36.58
CA ALA A 153 13.49 -9.49 37.97
C ALA A 153 12.54 -8.53 38.69
N VAL A 154 11.83 -7.65 37.97
CA VAL A 154 10.80 -6.76 38.55
C VAL A 154 9.48 -7.51 38.77
N GLN A 155 9.23 -8.56 37.98
CA GLN A 155 8.00 -9.36 38.07
C GLN A 155 8.11 -10.55 39.04
N ALA A 156 9.33 -10.94 39.43
CA ALA A 156 9.62 -11.97 40.44
C ALA A 156 9.52 -11.42 41.88
#